data_AF-A0A498S7L6-F1
#
_entry.id   AF-A0A498S7L6-F1
#
_cell.length_a   1.000
_cell.length_b   1.000
_cell.length_c   1.000
_cell.angle_alpha   90.00
_cell.angle_beta   90.00
_cell.angle_gamma   90.00
#
_symmetry.space_group_name_H-M   'P 1'
#
loop_
_entity.id
_entity.type
_entity.pdbx_description
1 polymer ?
#
loop_
_entity_poly.entity_id
_entity_poly.type
_entity_poly.pdbx_seq_one_letter_code
_entity_poly.pdbx_strand_id
1 'polypeptide(L)'
;MYDCVIFLPFSYPFLASPRSRRTKRKETNLNDDEKRPRTAFTAEQLERLKQQFMDNRYLTEKRRQELAHELGLNESQIKIWFQNKRAKLKKASGHRPVLALHLMAQGLYNHTSMPIFNQR
;
A
#
# COMPACT_ATOMS: atom_id res chain seq x y z
N MET A 1 29.88 51.37 -3.51
CA MET A 1 30.98 51.16 -4.48
C MET A 1 31.69 49.87 -4.09
N TYR A 2 31.28 48.65 -4.38
CA TYR A 2 30.26 48.03 -5.25
C TYR A 2 29.75 46.80 -4.46
N ASP A 3 28.45 46.56 -4.28
CA ASP A 3 27.54 45.91 -5.23
C ASP A 3 28.17 44.75 -6.00
N CYS A 4 27.85 43.50 -5.63
CA CYS A 4 27.83 42.39 -6.59
C CYS A 4 26.98 41.22 -6.08
N VAL A 5 25.72 41.27 -6.51
CA VAL A 5 24.78 40.15 -6.66
C VAL A 5 25.22 39.17 -7.78
N ILE A 6 24.61 37.97 -7.77
CA ILE A 6 24.48 36.94 -8.85
C ILE A 6 25.78 36.14 -9.17
N PHE A 7 25.90 34.82 -8.94
CA PHE A 7 25.21 33.70 -9.63
C PHE A 7 25.28 32.37 -8.82
N LEU A 8 24.12 31.70 -8.72
CA LEU A 8 23.87 30.28 -8.34
C LEU A 8 24.61 29.26 -9.27
N PRO A 9 24.50 27.91 -9.13
CA PRO A 9 23.96 27.03 -8.05
C PRO A 9 24.81 25.74 -7.79
N PHE A 10 24.71 25.08 -6.62
CA PHE A 10 24.55 23.60 -6.52
C PHE A 10 24.33 23.12 -5.06
N SER A 11 23.42 22.15 -4.93
CA SER A 11 23.23 21.22 -3.79
C SER A 11 22.62 21.75 -2.48
N TYR A 12 21.32 22.08 -2.53
CA TYR A 12 20.47 21.96 -1.34
C TYR A 12 20.16 20.48 -1.04
N PRO A 13 20.17 20.07 0.25
CA PRO A 13 19.95 18.69 0.64
C PRO A 13 18.47 18.32 0.53
N PHE A 14 18.26 17.13 -0.02
CA PHE A 14 17.13 16.21 0.10
C PHE A 14 16.07 16.56 1.16
N LEU A 15 15.13 17.46 0.81
CA LEU A 15 13.82 17.49 1.44
C LEU A 15 13.01 16.37 0.80
N ALA A 16 12.90 15.25 1.51
CA ALA A 16 11.94 14.20 1.19
C ALA A 16 10.56 14.83 1.09
N SER A 17 10.11 15.06 -0.14
CA SER A 17 8.77 15.56 -0.42
C SER A 17 7.77 14.64 0.29
N PRO A 18 6.80 15.18 1.06
CA PRO A 18 5.72 14.36 1.56
C PRO A 18 5.06 13.74 0.34
N ARG A 19 4.93 12.41 0.34
CA ARG A 19 4.34 11.63 -0.75
C ARG A 19 2.94 12.19 -1.04
N SER A 20 2.86 13.13 -1.97
CA SER A 20 1.61 13.73 -2.41
C SER A 20 0.82 12.63 -3.08
N ARG A 21 -0.24 12.16 -2.39
CA ARG A 21 -1.24 11.32 -3.02
C ARG A 21 -1.92 12.19 -4.06
N ARG A 22 -1.49 12.05 -5.31
CA ARG A 22 -2.14 12.67 -6.47
C ARG A 22 -3.59 12.22 -6.49
N THR A 23 -4.50 13.07 -6.02
CA THR A 23 -5.94 12.90 -6.21
C THR A 23 -6.22 13.14 -7.68
N LYS A 24 -6.22 12.07 -8.48
CA LYS A 24 -6.71 12.15 -9.86
C LYS A 24 -8.23 12.37 -9.79
N ARG A 25 -8.65 13.59 -10.16
CA ARG A 25 -10.06 13.96 -10.33
C ARG A 25 -10.73 12.98 -11.28
N LYS A 26 -11.99 12.65 -11.02
CA LYS A 26 -12.87 11.90 -11.92
C LYS A 26 -13.08 12.73 -13.19
N GLU A 27 -12.33 12.45 -14.23
CA GLU A 27 -12.74 12.77 -15.60
C GLU A 27 -13.20 11.47 -16.23
N THR A 28 -14.46 11.45 -16.62
CA THR A 28 -15.11 10.42 -17.43
C THR A 28 -14.39 10.34 -18.78
N ASN A 29 -13.43 9.42 -18.91
CA ASN A 29 -12.87 9.04 -20.20
C ASN A 29 -12.86 7.51 -20.28
N LEU A 30 -13.65 7.00 -21.20
CA LEU A 30 -13.92 5.58 -21.49
C LEU A 30 -12.71 4.89 -22.17
N ASN A 31 -11.49 5.13 -21.67
CA ASN A 31 -10.25 4.56 -22.20
C ASN A 31 -9.25 4.32 -21.04
N ASP A 32 -9.68 3.59 -20.00
CA ASP A 32 -8.85 3.28 -18.83
C ASP A 32 -8.47 1.78 -18.75
N ASP A 33 -8.53 1.05 -19.87
CA ASP A 33 -8.14 -0.37 -19.99
C ASP A 33 -6.61 -0.61 -19.93
N GLU A 34 -5.80 0.44 -19.73
CA GLU A 34 -4.34 0.33 -19.60
C GLU A 34 -3.84 0.29 -18.14
N LYS A 35 -4.73 0.35 -17.14
CA LYS A 35 -4.37 -0.13 -15.79
C LYS A 35 -4.92 -1.52 -15.66
N ARG A 36 -4.03 -2.49 -15.43
CA ARG A 36 -4.36 -3.91 -15.21
C ARG A 36 -5.70 -4.01 -14.47
N PRO A 37 -6.75 -4.59 -15.07
CA PRO A 37 -8.07 -4.63 -14.47
C PRO A 37 -7.95 -5.20 -13.06
N ARG A 38 -8.72 -4.62 -12.14
CA ARG A 38 -8.74 -5.06 -10.74
C ARG A 38 -9.31 -6.47 -10.70
N THR A 39 -8.42 -7.44 -10.79
CA THR A 39 -8.75 -8.86 -10.81
C THR A 39 -9.05 -9.31 -9.38
N ALA A 40 -10.27 -9.78 -9.16
CA ALA A 40 -10.62 -10.49 -7.94
C ALA A 40 -10.06 -11.91 -8.04
N PHE A 41 -9.36 -12.38 -7.00
CA PHE A 41 -8.94 -13.78 -6.91
C PHE A 41 -10.13 -14.66 -6.56
N THR A 42 -10.16 -15.88 -7.09
CA THR A 42 -11.18 -16.87 -6.74
C THR A 42 -11.01 -17.33 -5.29
N ALA A 43 -12.05 -17.94 -4.71
CA ALA A 43 -12.00 -18.44 -3.34
C ALA A 43 -10.90 -19.50 -3.15
N GLU A 44 -10.72 -20.39 -4.12
CA GLU A 44 -9.69 -21.43 -4.14
C GLU A 44 -8.27 -20.82 -4.18
N GLN A 45 -8.04 -19.85 -5.06
CA GLN A 45 -6.77 -19.12 -5.14
C GLN A 45 -6.42 -18.46 -3.80
N LEU A 46 -7.41 -17.82 -3.16
CA LEU A 46 -7.22 -17.20 -1.86
C LEU A 46 -6.88 -18.22 -0.77
N GLU A 47 -7.52 -19.40 -0.78
CA GLU A 47 -7.27 -20.42 0.21
C GLU A 47 -5.84 -20.96 0.13
N ARG A 48 -5.38 -21.26 -1.09
CA ARG A 48 -3.99 -21.68 -1.32
C ARG A 48 -2.97 -20.63 -0.87
N LEU A 49 -3.22 -19.35 -1.17
CA LEU A 49 -2.38 -18.23 -0.74
C LEU A 49 -2.36 -18.07 0.79
N LYS A 50 -3.49 -18.30 1.48
CA LYS A 50 -3.56 -18.26 2.95
C LYS A 50 -2.75 -19.38 3.58
N GLN A 51 -2.87 -20.61 3.09
CA GLN A 51 -2.10 -21.75 3.58
C GLN A 51 -0.60 -21.46 3.50
N GLN A 52 -0.13 -21.00 2.33
CA GLN A 52 1.27 -20.62 2.16
C GLN A 52 1.72 -19.47 3.07
N PHE A 53 0.85 -18.50 3.34
CA PHE A 53 1.16 -17.43 4.27
C PHE A 53 1.28 -17.90 5.72
N MET A 54 0.55 -18.96 6.11
CA MET A 54 0.67 -19.57 7.43
C MET A 54 2.02 -20.30 7.57
N ASP A 55 2.46 -20.99 6.52
CA ASP A 55 3.76 -21.67 6.48
C ASP A 55 4.91 -20.66 6.49
N ASN A 56 4.84 -19.65 5.61
CA ASN A 56 5.85 -18.62 5.51
C ASN A 56 5.25 -17.25 5.19
N ARG A 57 5.46 -16.28 6.10
CA ARG A 57 4.97 -14.90 5.93
C ARG A 57 5.67 -14.14 4.79
N TYR A 58 6.80 -14.67 4.29
CA TYR A 58 7.61 -14.10 3.22
C TYR A 58 7.87 -15.13 2.13
N LEU A 59 7.59 -14.78 0.87
CA LEU A 59 7.90 -15.65 -0.26
C LEU A 59 9.33 -15.45 -0.75
N THR A 60 10.00 -16.57 -1.04
CA THR A 60 11.19 -16.59 -1.89
C THR A 60 10.82 -16.49 -3.36
N GLU A 61 11.80 -16.18 -4.20
CA GLU A 61 11.64 -16.12 -5.66
C GLU A 61 11.06 -17.42 -6.23
N LYS A 62 11.72 -18.54 -5.92
CA LYS A 62 11.31 -19.87 -6.36
C LYS A 62 9.87 -20.19 -5.97
N ARG A 63 9.49 -19.95 -4.71
CA ARG A 63 8.13 -20.28 -4.25
C ARG A 63 7.06 -19.42 -4.91
N ARG A 64 7.40 -18.17 -5.25
CA ARG A 64 6.49 -17.27 -5.97
C ARG A 64 6.22 -17.77 -7.39
N GLN A 65 7.24 -18.26 -8.09
CA GLN A 65 7.10 -18.86 -9.43
C GLN A 65 6.23 -20.12 -9.39
N GLU A 66 6.47 -21.01 -8.41
CA GLU A 66 5.64 -22.22 -8.22
C GLU A 66 4.17 -21.86 -8.01
N LEU A 67 3.87 -20.90 -7.12
CA LEU A 67 2.49 -20.46 -6.88
C LEU A 67 1.85 -19.75 -8.06
N ALA A 68 2.63 -19.01 -8.85
CA ALA A 68 2.17 -18.37 -10.08
C ALA A 68 1.68 -19.42 -11.08
N HIS A 69 2.46 -20.49 -11.24
CA HIS A 69 2.12 -21.60 -12.12
C HIS A 69 0.93 -22.42 -11.58
N GLU A 70 0.93 -22.76 -10.28
CA GLU A 70 -0.17 -23.50 -9.63
C GLU A 70 -1.53 -22.78 -9.74
N LEU A 71 -1.55 -21.45 -9.59
CA LEU A 71 -2.78 -20.65 -9.50
C LEU A 71 -3.17 -19.95 -10.81
N GLY A 72 -2.33 -20.03 -11.85
CA GLY A 72 -2.51 -19.28 -13.10
C GLY A 72 -2.46 -17.76 -12.89
N LEU A 73 -1.68 -17.30 -11.92
CA LEU A 73 -1.56 -15.88 -11.55
C LEU A 73 -0.18 -15.34 -11.89
N ASN A 74 -0.10 -14.02 -12.13
CA ASN A 74 1.21 -13.38 -12.28
C ASN A 74 1.96 -13.31 -10.95
N GLU A 75 3.26 -13.53 -10.98
CA GLU A 75 4.14 -13.37 -9.81
C GLU A 75 3.96 -12.02 -9.09
N SER A 76 3.75 -10.95 -9.86
CA SER A 76 3.50 -9.61 -9.32
C SER A 76 2.21 -9.56 -8.49
N GLN A 77 1.14 -10.24 -8.92
CA GLN A 77 -0.11 -10.33 -8.17
C GLN A 77 0.10 -11.05 -6.83
N ILE A 78 0.85 -12.15 -6.83
CA ILE A 78 1.23 -12.89 -5.62
C ILE A 78 2.06 -12.01 -4.68
N LYS A 79 3.07 -11.32 -5.22
CA LYS A 79 3.90 -10.38 -4.45
C LYS A 79 3.06 -9.28 -3.78
N ILE A 80 2.16 -8.65 -4.54
CA ILE A 80 1.26 -7.61 -4.03
C ILE A 80 0.31 -8.18 -2.96
N TRP A 81 -0.23 -9.38 -3.16
CA TRP A 81 -1.10 -10.03 -2.18
C TRP A 81 -0.37 -10.27 -0.85
N PHE A 82 0.86 -10.80 -0.89
CA PHE A 82 1.67 -11.02 0.32
C PHE A 82 2.04 -9.72 1.03
N GLN A 83 2.35 -8.65 0.27
CA GLN A 83 2.58 -7.32 0.83
C GLN A 83 1.33 -6.78 1.53
N ASN A 84 0.17 -6.86 0.89
CA ASN A 84 -1.11 -6.42 1.45
C ASN A 84 -1.49 -7.23 2.70
N LYS A 85 -1.26 -8.55 2.68
CA LYS A 85 -1.52 -9.43 3.81
C LYS A 85 -0.67 -9.04 5.03
N ARG A 86 0.63 -8.81 4.84
CA ARG A 86 1.52 -8.32 5.91
C ARG A 86 1.14 -6.93 6.40
N ALA A 87 0.77 -6.01 5.50
CA ALA A 87 0.33 -4.68 5.89
C ALA A 87 -0.94 -4.73 6.77
N LYS A 88 -1.89 -5.60 6.43
CA LYS A 88 -3.09 -5.84 7.25
C LYS A 88 -2.73 -6.40 8.63
N LEU A 89 -1.79 -7.34 8.70
CA LEU A 89 -1.30 -7.89 9.96
C LEU A 89 -0.62 -6.83 10.84
N LYS A 90 0.25 -5.99 10.25
CA LYS A 90 0.90 -4.86 10.93
C LYS A 90 -0.10 -3.82 11.44
N LYS A 91 -1.18 -3.58 10.67
CA LYS A 91 -2.26 -2.68 11.11
C LYS A 91 -3.07 -3.29 12.26
N ALA A 92 -3.25 -4.60 12.27
CA ALA A 92 -3.93 -5.32 13.35
C ALA A 92 -3.10 -5.38 14.64
N SER A 93 -1.76 -5.39 14.55
CA SER A 93 -0.86 -5.42 15.72
C SER A 93 -0.78 -4.09 16.51
N GLY A 94 -1.77 -3.21 16.38
CA GLY A 94 -1.97 -2.08 17.29
C GLY A 94 -1.01 -0.90 17.19
N HIS A 95 0.05 -0.98 16.36
CA HIS A 95 0.95 0.16 16.15
C HIS A 95 0.28 1.23 15.28
N ARG A 96 -0.57 2.03 15.93
CA ARG A 96 -1.17 3.20 15.32
C ARG A 96 -0.09 4.26 15.19
N PRO A 97 0.17 4.79 13.98
CA PRO A 97 1.17 5.85 13.82
C PRO A 97 0.76 7.04 14.68
N VAL A 98 1.72 7.68 15.35
CA VAL A 98 1.50 8.80 16.28
C VAL A 98 0.62 9.90 15.67
N LEU A 99 0.79 10.17 14.38
CA LEU A 99 -0.05 11.11 13.62
C LEU A 99 -1.54 10.73 13.63
N ALA A 100 -1.88 9.45 13.55
CA ALA A 100 -3.27 9.01 13.66
C ALA A 100 -3.85 9.26 15.06
N LEU A 101 -3.04 9.17 16.11
CA LEU A 101 -3.46 9.49 17.49
C LEU A 101 -3.70 11.00 17.66
N HIS A 102 -2.80 11.84 17.14
CA HIS A 102 -2.97 13.29 17.15
C HIS A 102 -4.23 13.74 16.39
N LEU A 103 -4.47 13.18 15.21
CA LEU A 103 -5.67 13.46 14.42
C LEU A 103 -6.96 12.94 15.09
N MET A 104 -6.89 11.84 15.85
CA MET A 104 -8.01 11.38 16.68
C MET A 104 -8.31 12.37 17.82
N ALA A 105 -7.28 12.89 18.50
CA ALA A 105 -7.46 13.90 19.56
C ALA A 105 -8.07 15.22 19.04
N GLN A 106 -7.80 15.58 17.78
CA GLN A 106 -8.35 16.77 17.13
C GLN A 106 -9.72 16.54 16.46
N GLY A 107 -10.29 15.33 16.53
CA GLY A 107 -11.58 15.01 15.90
C GLY A 107 -11.56 14.97 14.37
N LEU A 108 -10.38 14.98 13.74
CA LEU A 108 -10.21 15.02 12.28
C LEU A 108 -10.03 13.62 11.65
N TYR A 109 -10.09 12.55 12.45
CA TYR A 109 -9.89 11.18 11.98
C TYR A 109 -11.21 10.41 11.81
N ASN A 110 -11.54 10.03 10.56
CA ASN A 110 -12.70 9.19 10.25
C ASN A 110 -12.46 7.74 10.70
N HIS A 111 -13.02 7.39 11.86
CA HIS A 111 -12.83 6.12 12.57
C HIS A 111 -13.84 5.02 12.16
N THR A 112 -14.72 5.27 11.20
CA THR A 112 -15.75 4.33 10.67
C THR A 112 -15.20 3.02 10.09
N SER A 113 -13.88 2.84 10.03
CA SER A 113 -13.23 1.60 9.57
C SER A 113 -12.63 0.75 10.69
N MET A 114 -12.90 1.06 11.96
CA MET A 114 -12.59 0.16 13.07
C MET A 114 -13.66 -0.93 13.18
N PRO A 115 -13.31 -2.21 13.30
CA PRO A 115 -14.28 -3.23 13.67
C PRO A 115 -14.79 -2.87 15.06
N ILE A 116 -16.09 -2.61 15.16
CA ILE A 116 -16.82 -2.38 16.40
C ILE A 116 -16.75 -3.69 17.18
N PHE A 117 -15.71 -3.87 17.99
CA PHE A 117 -15.73 -4.88 19.03
C PHE A 117 -16.41 -4.27 20.26
N ASN A 118 -17.63 -4.76 20.50
CA ASN A 118 -18.47 -4.62 21.69
C ASN A 118 -18.90 -3.20 22.12
N GLN A 119 -20.18 -2.93 21.85
CA GLN A 119 -21.05 -2.20 22.76
C GLN A 119 -21.96 -3.23 23.45
N ARG A 120 -21.77 -3.45 24.75
CA ARG A 120 -22.81 -3.82 25.71
C ARG A 120 -22.66 -2.89 26.90
#